data_AF-A0ABD1RI40-F1
#
_entry.id   AF-A0ABD1RI40-F1
#
_cell.length_a   1.000
_cell.length_b   1.000
_cell.length_c   1.000
_cell.angle_alpha   90.00
_cell.angle_beta   90.00
_cell.angle_gamma   90.00
#
_symmetry.space_group_name_H-M   'P 1'
#
loop_
_entity.id
_entity.type
_entity.pdbx_description
1 polymer ?
#
loop_
_entity_poly.entity_id
_entity_poly.type
_entity_poly.pdbx_seq_one_letter_code
_entity_poly.pdbx_strand_id
1 'polypeptide(L)'
;MKIFKEDRQWVAKSKGFDDESGPSTLPFEGEEMDVDEDEPLSRPRSQRPSSSTSGFTENHFNLLNGRIDSLSSSVEGLHNMEEDLRRTMGTLQSSVDGMTSLLHALHARLDAMLPPHPPPED
;
A
#
# COMPACT_ATOMS: atom_id res chain seq x y z
N MET A 1 -18.54 15.12 -2.80
CA MET A 1 -19.00 16.42 -3.31
C MET A 1 -20.34 16.20 -3.98
N LYS A 2 -21.39 16.95 -3.62
CA LYS A 2 -22.72 16.86 -4.24
C LYS A 2 -23.05 18.22 -4.85
N ILE A 3 -23.50 18.21 -6.10
CA ILE A 3 -23.89 19.41 -6.86
C ILE A 3 -25.41 19.37 -7.03
N PHE A 4 -26.07 20.48 -6.73
CA PHE A 4 -27.52 20.63 -6.86
C PHE A 4 -27.84 22.07 -7.33
N LYS A 5 -29.07 22.27 -7.80
CA LYS A 5 -29.53 23.56 -8.34
C LYS A 5 -30.40 24.25 -7.30
N GLU A 6 -30.01 25.44 -6.86
CA GLU A 6 -30.68 26.27 -5.86
C GLU A 6 -30.83 27.67 -6.45
N ASP A 7 -32.02 28.25 -6.46
CA ASP A 7 -32.32 29.60 -7.01
C ASP A 7 -31.73 29.87 -8.40
N ARG A 8 -31.88 28.91 -9.33
CA ARG A 8 -31.33 28.90 -10.70
C ARG A 8 -29.80 28.84 -10.80
N GLN A 9 -29.08 28.81 -9.69
CA GLN A 9 -27.63 28.66 -9.66
C GLN A 9 -27.21 27.23 -9.30
N TRP A 10 -26.13 26.75 -9.88
CA TRP A 10 -25.54 25.46 -9.52
C TRP A 10 -24.64 25.63 -8.30
N VAL A 11 -24.97 24.94 -7.21
CA VAL A 11 -24.27 25.01 -5.94
C VAL A 11 -23.62 23.66 -5.66
N ALA A 12 -22.33 23.68 -5.31
CA ALA A 12 -21.59 22.49 -4.92
C ALA A 12 -21.32 22.54 -3.41
N LYS A 13 -21.86 21.56 -2.66
CA LYS A 13 -21.52 21.38 -1.25
C LYS A 13 -20.53 20.21 -1.12
N SER A 14 -19.32 20.50 -0.67
CA SER A 14 -18.34 19.52 -0.19
C SER A 14 -18.53 19.33 1.31
N LYS A 15 -18.69 18.08 1.74
CA LYS A 15 -18.77 17.74 3.17
C LYS A 15 -17.34 17.81 3.72
N GLY A 16 -17.04 18.86 4.50
CA GLY A 16 -15.72 19.05 5.13
C GLY A 16 -15.01 20.37 4.81
N PHE A 17 -15.70 21.39 4.30
CA PHE A 17 -15.14 22.75 4.18
C PHE A 17 -15.83 23.64 5.22
N ASP A 18 -15.04 24.35 6.04
CA ASP A 18 -15.49 25.17 7.17
C ASP A 18 -16.61 26.16 6.80
N ASP A 19 -17.61 26.27 7.68
CA ASP A 19 -18.78 27.16 7.51
C ASP A 19 -18.40 28.66 7.47
N GLU A 20 -17.16 29.04 7.82
CA GLU A 20 -16.65 30.41 7.68
C GLU A 20 -16.22 30.79 6.25
N SER A 21 -16.00 29.80 5.38
CA SER A 21 -15.80 30.06 3.95
C SER A 21 -17.17 29.98 3.27
N GLY A 22 -17.82 31.13 3.17
CA GLY A 22 -19.11 31.28 2.48
C GLY A 22 -19.16 30.55 1.13
N PRO A 23 -20.35 30.18 0.65
CA PRO A 23 -20.50 29.40 -0.58
C PRO A 23 -19.74 30.09 -1.70
N SER A 24 -18.76 29.40 -2.31
CA SER A 24 -18.13 29.84 -3.55
C SER A 24 -19.18 29.81 -4.65
N THR A 25 -20.02 30.84 -4.69
CA THR A 25 -20.88 31.18 -5.81
C THR A 25 -19.96 31.68 -6.90
N LEU A 26 -19.49 30.78 -7.76
CA LEU A 26 -18.97 31.19 -9.06
C LEU A 26 -20.17 31.68 -9.87
N PRO A 27 -20.26 32.98 -10.23
CA PRO A 27 -21.25 33.41 -11.20
C PRO A 27 -20.81 32.87 -12.55
N PHE A 28 -21.54 31.88 -13.06
CA PHE A 28 -21.55 31.67 -14.50
C PHE A 28 -22.49 32.74 -15.04
N GLU A 29 -21.93 33.81 -15.61
CA GLU A 29 -22.68 34.79 -16.38
C GLU A 29 -23.36 34.05 -17.53
N GLY A 30 -24.64 33.75 -17.35
CA GLY A 30 -25.53 33.35 -18.42
C GLY A 30 -25.97 34.62 -19.12
N GLU A 31 -25.29 34.99 -20.19
CA GLU A 31 -25.83 35.93 -21.18
C GLU A 31 -27.09 35.29 -21.78
N GLU A 32 -28.25 35.82 -21.41
CA GLU A 32 -29.49 35.65 -22.17
C GLU A 32 -29.31 36.34 -23.52
N MET A 33 -28.99 35.56 -24.57
CA MET A 33 -28.95 36.08 -25.95
C MET A 33 -30.35 36.01 -26.55
N ASP A 34 -30.98 37.17 -26.67
CA ASP A 34 -32.08 37.40 -27.60
C ASP A 34 -31.59 37.17 -29.03
N VAL A 35 -32.36 36.36 -29.76
CA VAL A 35 -32.06 35.92 -31.13
C VAL A 35 -32.52 37.00 -32.10
N ASP A 36 -31.60 37.85 -32.53
CA ASP A 36 -31.73 38.58 -33.80
C ASP A 36 -30.79 37.94 -34.83
N GLU A 37 -31.39 37.51 -35.94
CA GLU A 37 -30.68 36.90 -37.06
C GLU A 37 -29.81 37.94 -37.80
N ASP A 38 -28.71 37.44 -38.39
CA ASP A 38 -27.74 38.10 -39.29
C ASP A 38 -26.41 38.61 -38.69
N GLU A 39 -25.50 37.67 -38.35
CA GLU A 39 -24.05 37.76 -38.70
C GLU A 39 -23.29 36.46 -38.36
N PRO A 40 -22.36 35.95 -39.21
CA PRO A 40 -21.60 34.75 -38.89
C PRO A 40 -20.42 35.09 -37.96
N LEU A 41 -20.71 35.31 -36.68
CA LEU A 41 -19.68 35.48 -35.67
C LEU A 41 -19.01 34.14 -35.38
N SER A 42 -17.71 34.11 -35.66
CA SER A 42 -16.81 32.99 -35.47
C SER A 42 -16.94 32.45 -34.04
N ARG A 43 -17.50 31.24 -33.91
CA ARG A 43 -17.54 30.50 -32.63
C ARG A 43 -16.16 30.57 -31.97
N PRO A 44 -16.05 31.00 -30.70
CA PRO A 44 -14.80 30.88 -29.99
C PRO A 44 -14.45 29.39 -29.97
N ARG A 45 -13.33 29.08 -30.62
CA ARG A 45 -12.76 27.74 -30.71
C ARG A 45 -12.72 27.18 -29.30
N SER A 46 -13.58 26.20 -29.04
CA SER A 46 -13.60 25.40 -27.82
C SER A 46 -12.15 25.00 -27.55
N GLN A 47 -11.51 25.70 -26.61
CA GLN A 47 -10.17 25.39 -26.16
C GLN A 47 -10.30 24.08 -25.40
N ARG A 48 -10.18 22.99 -26.14
CA ARG A 48 -9.95 21.65 -25.62
C ARG A 48 -8.83 21.81 -24.59
N PRO A 49 -9.01 21.42 -23.30
CA PRO A 49 -7.92 21.35 -22.35
C PRO A 49 -7.02 20.18 -22.78
N SER A 50 -6.23 20.39 -23.82
CA SER A 50 -5.35 19.39 -24.41
C SER A 50 -3.99 19.47 -23.75
N SER A 51 -3.51 18.31 -23.28
CA SER A 51 -2.13 17.95 -22.92
C SER A 51 -1.63 18.22 -21.49
N SER A 52 -1.87 19.38 -20.87
CA SER A 52 -1.15 19.71 -19.61
C SER A 52 -1.59 18.90 -18.37
N THR A 53 -2.88 18.59 -18.24
CA THR A 53 -3.41 17.81 -17.10
C THR A 53 -3.17 16.31 -17.26
N SER A 54 -3.29 15.80 -18.50
CA SER A 54 -3.04 14.40 -18.84
C SER A 54 -1.59 14.00 -18.59
N GLY A 55 -0.61 14.85 -18.97
CA GLY A 55 0.81 14.56 -18.70
C GLY A 55 1.16 14.55 -17.21
N PHE A 56 0.54 15.43 -16.42
CA PHE A 56 0.74 15.46 -14.97
C PHE A 56 0.21 14.19 -14.29
N THR A 57 -0.97 13.71 -14.69
CA THR A 57 -1.54 12.46 -14.15
C THR A 57 -0.77 11.23 -14.62
N GLU A 58 -0.33 11.19 -15.87
CA GLU A 58 0.45 10.08 -16.45
C GLU A 58 1.79 9.91 -15.74
N ASN A 59 2.51 11.02 -15.51
CA ASN A 59 3.81 10.99 -14.81
C ASN A 59 3.67 10.51 -13.36
N HIS A 60 2.63 10.97 -12.67
CA HIS A 60 2.37 10.51 -11.30
C HIS A 60 2.00 9.03 -11.25
N PHE A 61 1.20 8.56 -12.22
CA PHE A 61 0.85 7.15 -12.35
C PHE A 61 2.09 6.27 -12.60
N ASN A 62 2.97 6.67 -13.53
CA ASN A 62 4.20 5.95 -13.82
C ASN A 62 5.15 5.91 -12.62
N LEU A 63 5.25 7.01 -11.86
CA LEU A 63 6.04 7.03 -10.63
C LEU A 63 5.47 6.07 -9.58
N LEU A 64 4.15 6.05 -9.40
CA LEU A 64 3.49 5.14 -8.47
C LEU A 64 3.70 3.68 -8.88
N ASN A 65 3.56 3.34 -10.17
CA ASN A 65 3.85 2.00 -10.66
C ASN A 65 5.30 1.59 -10.42
N GLY A 66 6.27 2.46 -10.72
CA GLY A 66 7.68 2.17 -10.44
C GLY A 66 7.95 1.94 -8.94
N ARG A 67 7.24 2.65 -8.05
CA ARG A 67 7.33 2.40 -6.60
C ARG A 67 6.68 1.07 -6.21
N ILE A 68 5.56 0.72 -6.82
CA ILE A 68 4.89 -0.57 -6.60
C ILE A 68 5.79 -1.72 -7.07
N ASP A 69 6.41 -1.62 -8.23
CA ASP A 69 7.33 -2.63 -8.77
C ASP A 69 8.55 -2.80 -7.86
N SER A 70 9.13 -1.68 -7.40
CA SER A 70 10.26 -1.70 -6.46
C SER A 70 9.89 -2.32 -5.11
N LEU A 71 8.70 -2.00 -4.58
CA LEU A 71 8.18 -2.62 -3.36
C LEU A 71 7.93 -4.11 -3.57
N SER A 72 7.34 -4.51 -4.70
CA SER A 72 7.08 -5.91 -5.02
C SER A 72 8.37 -6.72 -5.09
N SER A 73 9.40 -6.19 -5.75
CA SER A 73 10.73 -6.82 -5.80
C SER A 73 11.37 -6.91 -4.41
N SER A 74 11.20 -5.87 -3.58
CA SER A 74 11.71 -5.89 -2.20
C SER A 74 11.02 -6.96 -1.35
N VAL A 75 9.70 -7.11 -1.49
CA VAL A 75 8.92 -8.14 -0.79
C VAL A 75 9.34 -9.54 -1.23
N GLU A 76 9.54 -9.76 -2.54
CA GLU A 76 10.04 -11.04 -3.06
C GLU A 76 11.45 -11.36 -2.52
N GLY A 77 12.33 -10.36 -2.45
CA GLY A 77 13.65 -10.49 -1.86
C GLY A 77 13.60 -10.87 -0.37
N LEU A 78 12.71 -10.23 0.40
CA LEU A 78 12.50 -10.57 1.81
C LEU A 78 11.94 -11.98 1.99
N HIS A 79 10.98 -12.39 1.17
CA HIS A 79 10.42 -13.74 1.19
C HIS A 79 11.47 -14.81 0.91
N ASN A 80 12.37 -14.57 -0.04
CA ASN A 80 13.48 -15.49 -0.32
C ASN A 80 14.45 -15.59 0.86
N MET A 81 14.75 -14.47 1.52
CA MET A 81 15.60 -14.46 2.71
C MET A 81 14.95 -15.19 3.89
N GLU A 82 13.64 -15.04 4.08
CA GLU A 82 12.87 -15.77 5.09
C GLU A 82 12.94 -17.28 4.87
N GLU A 83 12.74 -17.74 3.64
CA GLU A 83 12.79 -19.17 3.31
C GLU A 83 14.20 -19.77 3.53
N ASP A 84 15.27 -19.03 3.21
CA ASP A 84 16.63 -19.47 3.49
C ASP A 84 16.93 -19.50 5.00
N LEU A 85 16.45 -18.52 5.76
CA LEU A 85 16.53 -18.53 7.23
C LEU A 85 15.77 -19.74 7.81
N ARG A 86 14.60 -20.08 7.27
CA ARG A 86 13.83 -21.24 7.69
C ARG A 86 14.58 -22.55 7.44
N ARG A 87 15.24 -22.69 6.28
CA ARG A 87 16.07 -23.88 5.96
C ARG A 87 17.28 -24.01 6.88
N THR A 88 17.98 -22.91 7.13
CA THR A 88 19.14 -22.91 8.04
C THR A 88 18.73 -23.25 9.46
N MET A 89 17.60 -22.72 9.95
CA MET A 89 17.02 -23.09 11.25
C MET A 89 16.70 -24.59 11.32
N GLY A 90 16.06 -25.17 10.30
CA GLY A 90 15.77 -26.60 10.27
C GLY A 90 17.02 -27.49 10.30
N THR A 91 18.09 -27.02 9.65
CA THR A 91 19.40 -27.72 9.65
C THR A 91 20.06 -27.65 11.03
N LEU A 92 20.04 -26.47 11.67
CA LEU A 92 20.54 -26.29 13.02
C LEU A 92 19.77 -27.13 14.04
N GLN A 93 18.44 -27.19 13.93
CA GLN A 93 17.60 -28.00 14.80
C GLN A 93 17.96 -29.49 14.68
N SER A 94 18.10 -30.00 13.45
CA SER A 94 18.52 -31.39 13.21
C SER A 94 19.90 -31.69 13.83
N SER A 95 20.82 -30.73 13.77
CA SER A 95 22.14 -30.84 14.40
C SER A 95 22.05 -30.91 15.93
N VAL A 96 21.23 -30.06 16.54
CA VAL A 96 20.98 -30.06 17.99
C VAL A 96 20.34 -31.38 18.44
N ASP A 97 19.37 -31.90 17.70
CA ASP A 97 18.73 -33.19 17.99
C ASP A 97 19.75 -34.35 17.92
N GLY A 98 20.65 -34.31 16.92
CA GLY A 98 21.75 -35.26 16.78
C GLY A 98 22.72 -35.21 17.96
N MET A 99 23.17 -34.01 18.35
CA MET A 99 24.05 -33.83 19.51
C MET A 99 23.40 -34.28 20.82
N THR A 100 22.12 -33.97 21.01
CA THR A 100 21.34 -34.38 22.19
C THR A 100 21.25 -35.90 22.27
N SER A 101 21.01 -36.57 21.15
CA SER A 101 20.99 -38.03 21.06
C SER A 101 22.34 -38.65 21.41
N LEU A 102 23.44 -38.07 20.92
CA LEU A 102 24.80 -38.52 21.26
C LEU A 102 25.09 -38.33 22.75
N LEU A 103 24.66 -37.21 23.34
CA LEU A 103 24.85 -36.93 24.76
C LEU A 103 24.09 -37.96 25.61
N HIS A 104 22.84 -38.27 25.27
CA HIS A 104 22.09 -39.34 25.94
C HIS A 104 22.77 -40.70 25.83
N ALA A 105 23.29 -41.06 24.65
CA ALA A 105 24.01 -42.32 24.47
C ALA A 105 25.29 -42.39 25.32
N LEU A 106 26.04 -41.29 25.40
CA LEU A 106 27.23 -41.19 26.26
C LEU A 106 26.87 -41.28 27.75
N HIS A 107 25.79 -40.62 28.17
CA HIS A 107 25.33 -40.65 29.55
C HIS A 107 24.90 -42.07 29.96
N ALA A 108 24.12 -42.75 29.11
CA ALA A 108 23.73 -44.15 29.35
C ALA A 108 24.94 -45.08 29.43
N ARG A 109 25.97 -44.85 28.59
CA ARG A 109 27.21 -45.63 28.64
C ARG A 109 28.01 -45.37 29.91
N LEU A 110 28.06 -44.12 30.38
CA LEU A 110 28.73 -43.76 31.63
C LEU A 110 28.02 -44.37 32.84
N ASP A 111 26.68 -44.31 32.86
CA ASP A 111 25.86 -44.93 33.89
C ASP A 111 26.08 -46.46 33.95
N ALA A 112 26.13 -47.12 32.80
CA ALA A 112 26.44 -48.55 32.71
C ALA A 112 27.87 -48.91 33.17
N MET A 113 28.80 -47.95 33.18
CA MET A 113 30.16 -48.14 33.69
C MET A 113 30.31 -47.81 35.17
N LEU A 114 29.34 -47.11 35.76
CA LEU A 114 29.36 -46.78 37.18
C LEU A 114 28.89 -48.02 37.98
N PRO A 115 29.63 -48.47 39.00
CA PRO A 115 29.14 -49.55 39.86
C PRO A 115 27.82 -49.14 40.53
N PRO A 116 26.88 -50.08 40.75
CA PRO A 116 25.63 -49.76 41.42
C PRO A 116 25.93 -49.14 42.78
N HIS A 117 25.37 -47.96 43.03
CA HIS A 117 25.52 -47.28 44.32
C HIS A 117 24.95 -48.20 45.41
N PRO A 118 25.71 -48.55 46.46
CA PRO A 118 25.17 -49.34 47.56
C PRO A 118 23.98 -48.60 48.17
N PRO A 119 22.92 -49.31 48.60
CA PRO A 119 21.79 -48.67 49.25
C PRO A 119 22.28 -47.91 50.49
N PRO A 120 21.66 -46.76 50.85
CA PRO A 120 22.01 -46.06 52.07
C PRO A 120 21.82 -47.01 53.26
N GLU A 121 22.87 -47.17 54.08
CA GLU A 121 22.79 -47.92 55.32
C GLU A 121 21.96 -47.08 56.32
N ASP A 122 20.79 -47.60 56.71
CA ASP A 122 19.92 -47.06 57.77
C ASP A 122 20.49 -47.34 59.17
#